data_AF-A0A398BAC2-F1
#
_entry.id   AF-A0A398BAC2-F1
#
_cell.length_a   1.000
_cell.length_b   1.000
_cell.length_c   1.000
_cell.angle_alpha   90.00
_cell.angle_beta   90.00
_cell.angle_gamma   90.00
#
_symmetry.space_group_name_H-M   'P 1'
#
loop_
_entity.id
_entity.type
_entity.pdbx_description
1 polymer ?
#
loop_
_entity_poly.entity_id
_entity_poly.type
_entity_poly.pdbx_seq_one_letter_code
_entity_poly.pdbx_strand_id
1 'polypeptide(L)'
;MSEKLTTPEKVKSIAKHLSSLSDEQVLLLIEDAQLEVEELDVADKYKEKLTRYLAAHYGSLGKRQAQSETVGPIKRTFTSSAIDSSKGLDATPFGQEYQRLLKLYKPKKINLTVI
;
A
#
# COMPACT_ATOMS: atom_id res chain seq x y z
N MET A 1 -22.34 8.16 4.98
CA MET A 1 -20.95 8.42 4.55
C MET A 1 -20.05 7.71 5.54
N SER A 2 -19.34 6.65 5.13
CA SER A 2 -18.41 5.96 6.04
C SER A 2 -17.30 6.92 6.44
N GLU A 3 -17.01 6.97 7.74
CA GLU A 3 -15.86 7.70 8.25
C GLU A 3 -14.60 7.05 7.71
N LYS A 4 -13.78 7.83 7.01
CA LYS A 4 -12.51 7.35 6.44
C LYS A 4 -11.49 7.27 7.56
N LEU A 5 -10.83 6.11 7.68
CA LEU A 5 -9.83 5.92 8.72
C LEU A 5 -8.64 6.88 8.56
N THR A 6 -8.25 7.19 7.31
CA THR A 6 -7.11 8.07 7.01
C THR A 6 -7.45 9.13 5.95
N THR A 7 -6.51 10.03 5.66
CA THR A 7 -6.68 11.15 4.72
C THR A 7 -5.63 11.10 3.60
N PRO A 8 -5.93 11.69 2.42
CA PRO A 8 -4.97 11.81 1.32
C PRO A 8 -3.65 12.44 1.73
N GLU A 9 -3.71 13.48 2.56
CA GLU A 9 -2.53 14.17 3.11
C GLU A 9 -1.63 13.20 3.91
N LYS A 10 -2.22 12.41 4.81
CA LYS A 10 -1.49 11.41 5.61
C LYS A 10 -0.81 10.36 4.72
N VAL A 11 -1.48 9.89 3.68
CA VAL A 11 -0.89 8.93 2.72
C VAL A 11 0.25 9.57 1.94
N LYS A 12 0.05 10.78 1.39
CA LYS A 12 1.09 11.53 0.65
C LYS A 12 2.30 11.87 1.51
N SER A 13 2.11 12.10 2.82
CA SER A 13 3.22 12.38 3.75
C SER A 13 4.21 11.22 3.90
N ILE A 14 3.73 9.97 3.87
CA ILE A 14 4.59 8.77 3.94
C ILE A 14 5.09 8.35 2.57
N ALA A 15 4.36 8.71 1.51
CA ALA A 15 4.62 8.31 0.14
C ALA A 15 4.69 9.55 -0.77
N LYS A 16 5.76 10.34 -0.64
CA LYS A 16 5.93 11.64 -1.34
C LYS A 16 5.78 11.55 -2.86
N HIS A 17 6.05 10.39 -3.46
CA HIS A 17 5.89 10.18 -4.90
C HIS A 17 4.42 10.11 -5.35
N LEU A 18 3.47 10.02 -4.42
CA LEU A 18 2.02 10.10 -4.66
C LEU A 18 1.49 11.53 -4.65
N SER A 19 2.33 12.54 -4.37
CA SER A 19 1.91 13.95 -4.42
C SER A 19 1.45 14.40 -5.81
N SER A 20 1.80 13.65 -6.87
CA SER A 20 1.30 13.89 -8.23
C SER A 20 -0.12 13.37 -8.49
N LEU A 21 -0.68 12.55 -7.58
CA LEU A 21 -2.05 12.07 -7.68
C LEU A 21 -3.02 13.11 -7.11
N SER A 22 -4.21 13.22 -7.71
CA SER A 22 -5.28 14.05 -7.16
C SER A 22 -5.75 13.49 -5.81
N ASP A 23 -6.36 14.33 -4.98
CA ASP A 23 -6.90 13.87 -3.70
C ASP A 23 -8.00 12.83 -3.92
N GLU A 24 -8.84 12.99 -4.95
CA GLU A 24 -9.84 11.99 -5.36
C GLU A 24 -9.23 10.62 -5.68
N GLN A 25 -8.13 10.60 -6.43
CA GLN A 25 -7.41 9.35 -6.73
C GLN A 25 -6.88 8.69 -5.47
N VAL A 26 -6.30 9.47 -4.55
CA VAL A 26 -5.81 8.93 -3.28
C VAL A 26 -6.96 8.48 -2.38
N LEU A 27 -8.11 9.15 -2.42
CA LEU A 27 -9.31 8.74 -1.69
C LEU A 27 -9.82 7.38 -2.15
N LEU A 28 -9.84 7.10 -3.45
CA LEU A 28 -10.21 5.77 -3.97
C LEU A 28 -9.26 4.68 -3.43
N LEU A 29 -7.96 4.93 -3.46
CA LEU A 29 -6.97 4.00 -2.90
C LEU A 29 -7.15 3.77 -1.39
N ILE A 30 -7.58 4.80 -0.66
CA ILE A 30 -7.89 4.70 0.78
C ILE A 30 -9.15 3.86 0.99
N GLU A 31 -10.19 4.04 0.18
CA GLU A 31 -11.45 3.29 0.27
C GLU A 31 -11.20 1.80 0.02
N ASP A 32 -10.48 1.45 -1.04
CA ASP A 32 -10.08 0.07 -1.32
C ASP A 32 -9.26 -0.53 -0.18
N ALA A 33 -8.28 0.22 0.33
CA ALA A 33 -7.45 -0.23 1.45
C ALA A 33 -8.23 -0.33 2.78
N GLN A 34 -9.27 0.46 2.96
CA GLN A 34 -10.10 0.44 4.17
C GLN A 34 -10.97 -0.81 4.19
N LEU A 35 -11.60 -1.17 3.07
CA LEU A 35 -12.39 -2.39 2.94
C LEU A 35 -11.58 -3.64 3.33
N GLU A 36 -10.35 -3.75 2.81
CA GLU A 36 -9.43 -4.86 3.12
C GLU A 36 -9.01 -4.90 4.60
N VAL A 37 -8.90 -3.73 5.26
CA VAL A 37 -8.46 -3.63 6.64
C VAL A 37 -9.62 -3.79 7.64
N GLU A 38 -10.84 -3.45 7.24
CA GLU A 38 -12.04 -3.60 8.07
C GLU A 38 -12.31 -5.08 8.40
N GLU A 39 -12.02 -5.99 7.47
CA GLU A 39 -12.18 -7.44 7.65
C GLU A 39 -11.11 -8.08 8.55
N LEU A 40 -10.08 -7.33 8.96
CA LEU A 40 -9.00 -7.86 9.76
C LEU A 40 -9.35 -7.91 11.25
N ASP A 41 -9.01 -9.05 11.88
CA ASP A 41 -9.00 -9.21 13.34
C ASP A 41 -7.78 -8.48 13.96
N VAL A 42 -7.85 -7.16 13.96
CA VAL A 42 -6.86 -6.24 14.55
C VAL A 42 -7.58 -5.12 15.30
N ALA A 43 -6.98 -4.62 16.37
CA ALA A 43 -7.57 -3.52 17.15
C ALA A 43 -7.73 -2.25 16.30
N ASP A 44 -8.86 -1.54 16.46
CA ASP A 44 -9.22 -0.38 15.62
C ASP A 44 -8.16 0.74 15.63
N LYS A 45 -7.47 0.92 16.76
CA LYS A 45 -6.33 1.85 16.88
C LYS A 45 -5.20 1.62 15.87
N TYR A 46 -5.10 0.42 15.28
CA TYR A 46 -4.09 0.07 14.28
C TYR A 46 -4.63 0.05 12.84
N LYS A 47 -5.96 0.03 12.66
CA LYS A 47 -6.59 -0.04 11.33
C LYS A 47 -6.21 1.16 10.48
N GLU A 48 -6.25 2.37 11.03
CA GLU A 48 -5.83 3.57 10.30
C GLU A 48 -4.41 3.46 9.74
N LYS A 49 -3.47 2.99 10.56
CA LYS A 49 -2.08 2.85 10.14
C LYS A 49 -1.94 1.79 9.04
N LEU A 50 -2.63 0.67 9.18
CA LEU A 50 -2.66 -0.40 8.17
C LEU A 50 -3.24 0.10 6.84
N THR A 51 -4.39 0.78 6.88
CA THR A 51 -5.02 1.39 5.70
C THR A 51 -4.08 2.38 5.02
N ARG A 52 -3.38 3.23 5.78
CA ARG A 52 -2.44 4.21 5.24
C ARG A 52 -1.29 3.57 4.47
N TYR A 53 -0.68 2.51 5.01
CA TYR A 53 0.40 1.79 4.34
C TYR A 53 -0.09 0.98 3.13
N LEU A 54 -1.28 0.39 3.21
CA LEU A 54 -1.87 -0.36 2.10
C LEU A 54 -2.27 0.56 0.93
N ALA A 55 -2.90 1.71 1.22
CA ALA A 55 -3.20 2.72 0.21
C ALA A 55 -1.91 3.24 -0.48
N ALA A 56 -0.86 3.50 0.31
CA ALA A 56 0.44 3.88 -0.22
C ALA A 56 1.05 2.77 -1.11
N HIS A 57 0.87 1.50 -0.75
CA HIS A 57 1.29 0.37 -1.57
C HIS A 57 0.56 0.37 -2.92
N TYR A 58 -0.77 0.45 -2.93
CA TYR A 58 -1.57 0.48 -4.17
C TYR A 58 -1.17 1.62 -5.10
N GLY A 59 -1.06 2.85 -4.58
CA GLY A 59 -0.61 4.00 -5.38
C GLY A 59 0.81 3.87 -5.92
N SER A 60 1.65 3.08 -5.25
CA SER A 60 3.05 2.83 -5.66
C SER A 60 3.20 1.77 -6.73
N LEU A 61 2.20 0.90 -6.93
CA LEU A 61 2.21 -0.09 -8.01
C LEU A 61 2.05 0.58 -9.38
N GLY A 62 1.16 1.57 -9.52
CA GLY A 62 0.89 2.25 -10.80
C GLY A 62 2.09 2.98 -11.43
N LYS A 63 3.06 3.43 -10.63
CA LYS A 63 4.17 4.27 -11.09
C LYS A 63 5.27 3.53 -11.86
N ARG A 64 5.34 2.19 -11.80
CA ARG A 64 6.35 1.41 -12.54
C ARG A 64 5.94 1.09 -13.98
N GLN A 65 4.64 1.14 -14.31
CA GLN A 65 4.19 0.91 -15.70
C GLN A 65 4.38 2.13 -16.61
N ALA A 66 4.40 3.35 -16.06
CA ALA A 66 4.47 4.60 -16.82
C ALA A 66 5.90 5.15 -17.04
N GLN A 67 6.96 4.35 -16.90
CA GLN A 67 8.36 4.82 -17.06
C GLN A 67 8.92 4.72 -18.49
N SER A 68 8.07 4.56 -19.50
CA SER A 68 8.47 4.76 -20.91
C SER A 68 7.97 6.12 -21.39
N GLU A 69 8.71 7.17 -21.06
CA GLU A 69 8.52 8.49 -21.66
C GLU A 69 9.73 8.77 -22.57
N THR A 70 9.50 8.82 -23.89
CA THR A 70 10.53 9.12 -24.88
C THR A 70 10.78 10.63 -24.88
N VAL A 71 11.92 11.07 -24.34
CA VAL A 71 12.37 12.47 -24.41
C VAL A 71 13.58 12.54 -25.35
N GLY A 72 13.33 12.76 -26.64
CA GLY A 72 14.37 12.93 -27.67
C GLY A 72 15.14 11.65 -28.04
N PRO A 73 16.31 11.76 -28.72
CA PRO A 73 17.05 10.60 -29.25
C PRO A 73 17.76 9.73 -28.19
N ILE A 74 17.66 10.08 -26.90
CA ILE A 74 18.31 9.32 -25.82
C ILE A 74 17.30 8.34 -25.22
N LYS A 75 17.38 7.09 -25.66
CA LYS A 75 16.58 5.97 -25.15
C LYS A 75 17.18 5.47 -23.83
N ARG A 76 16.66 5.96 -22.69
CA ARG A 76 16.95 5.34 -21.38
C ARG A 76 16.19 4.02 -21.29
N THR A 77 16.90 2.92 -21.49
CA THR A 77 16.34 1.57 -21.29
C THR A 77 16.45 1.22 -19.80
N PHE A 78 15.45 1.59 -19.01
CA PHE A 78 15.25 0.90 -17.73
C PHE A 78 14.52 -0.39 -18.07
N THR A 79 15.10 -1.53 -17.69
CA THR A 79 14.42 -2.82 -17.79
C THR A 79 13.14 -2.72 -16.98
N SER A 80 12.01 -2.53 -17.66
CA SER A 80 10.67 -2.68 -17.11
C SER A 80 10.54 -4.15 -16.71
N SER A 81 11.07 -4.48 -15.54
CA SER A 81 10.58 -5.65 -14.83
C SER A 81 9.13 -5.32 -14.55
N ALA A 82 8.23 -5.83 -15.40
CA ALA A 82 6.80 -5.88 -15.14
C ALA A 82 6.63 -6.24 -13.68
N ILE A 83 5.68 -5.60 -12.98
CA ILE A 83 5.35 -6.02 -11.63
C ILE A 83 5.09 -7.51 -11.71
N ASP A 84 6.03 -8.27 -11.20
CA ASP A 84 5.88 -9.69 -11.05
C ASP A 84 4.74 -9.80 -10.04
N SER A 85 3.55 -10.07 -10.55
CA SER A 85 2.32 -10.17 -9.75
C SER A 85 2.46 -11.27 -8.68
N SER A 86 3.48 -12.12 -8.78
CA SER A 86 3.88 -13.05 -7.72
C SER A 86 4.45 -12.38 -6.47
N LYS A 87 4.95 -11.14 -6.55
CA LYS A 87 5.55 -10.43 -5.41
C LYS A 87 4.51 -9.81 -4.48
N GLY A 88 3.30 -9.53 -4.95
CA GLY A 88 2.22 -8.97 -4.13
C GLY A 88 2.68 -7.79 -3.24
N LEU A 89 2.48 -7.93 -1.93
CA LEU A 89 2.88 -6.93 -0.93
C LEU A 89 4.40 -6.66 -0.84
N ASP A 90 5.24 -7.59 -1.29
CA ASP A 90 6.69 -7.40 -1.29
C ASP A 90 7.18 -6.46 -2.41
N ALA A 91 6.28 -6.08 -3.34
CA ALA A 91 6.61 -5.23 -4.48
C ALA A 91 7.02 -3.79 -4.10
N THR A 92 6.61 -3.31 -2.92
CA THR A 92 6.91 -1.95 -2.45
C THR A 92 7.29 -1.93 -0.97
N PRO A 93 8.11 -0.96 -0.52
CA PRO A 93 8.44 -0.80 0.90
C PRO A 93 7.19 -0.64 1.79
N PHE A 94 6.13 -0.02 1.25
CA PHE A 94 4.87 0.17 1.97
C PHE A 94 4.12 -1.14 2.19
N GLY A 95 4.13 -2.04 1.20
CA GLY A 95 3.50 -3.36 1.33
C GLY A 95 4.27 -4.26 2.30
N GLN A 96 5.60 -4.18 2.31
CA GLN A 96 6.46 -4.87 3.28
C GLN A 96 6.19 -4.37 4.71
N GLU A 97 6.09 -3.05 4.90
CA GLU A 97 5.76 -2.48 6.21
C GLU A 97 4.33 -2.84 6.65
N TYR A 98 3.36 -2.83 5.72
CA TYR A 98 2.01 -3.34 5.98
C TYR A 98 2.05 -4.80 6.48
N GLN A 99 2.77 -5.70 5.80
CA GLN A 99 2.92 -7.08 6.27
C GLN A 99 3.56 -7.17 7.66
N ARG A 100 4.58 -6.36 7.94
CA ARG A 100 5.26 -6.33 9.24
C ARG A 100 4.29 -5.91 10.34
N LEU A 101 3.49 -4.88 10.11
CA LEU A 101 2.48 -4.40 11.05
C LEU A 101 1.35 -5.42 11.24
N LEU A 102 0.92 -6.08 10.16
CA LEU A 102 -0.10 -7.12 10.22
C LEU A 102 0.34 -8.29 11.11
N LYS A 103 1.59 -8.75 10.97
CA LYS A 103 2.18 -9.79 11.83
C LYS A 103 2.33 -9.35 13.28
N LEU A 104 2.56 -8.06 13.51
CA LEU A 104 2.74 -7.49 14.85
C LEU A 104 1.41 -7.34 15.59
N TYR A 105 0.34 -6.96 14.89
CA TYR A 105 -0.94 -6.61 15.50
C TYR A 105 -1.99 -7.71 15.43
N LYS A 106 -1.84 -8.70 14.56
CA LYS A 106 -2.72 -9.88 14.59
C LYS A 106 -2.45 -10.72 15.84
N PRO A 107 -3.49 -11.25 16.50
CA PRO A 107 -3.32 -12.15 17.62
C PRO A 107 -2.54 -13.40 17.17
N LYS A 108 -1.49 -13.75 17.93
CA LYS A 108 -0.76 -14.98 17.69
C LYS A 108 -1.65 -16.17 18.04
N LYS A 109 -1.95 -17.04 17.08
CA LYS A 109 -2.52 -18.36 17.37
C LYS A 109 -1.43 -19.19 18.05
N ILE A 110 -1.49 -19.31 19.36
CA ILE A 110 -0.61 -20.19 20.13
C ILE A 110 -1.16 -21.61 19.93
N ASN A 111 -0.51 -22.40 19.08
CA ASN A 111 -0.78 -23.84 19.02
C ASN A 111 -0.11 -24.48 20.23
N LEU A 112 -0.84 -24.56 21.34
CA LEU A 112 -0.43 -25.36 22.49
C LEU A 112 -0.53 -26.84 22.11
N THR A 113 0.58 -27.42 21.65
CA THR A 113 0.73 -28.88 21.62
C THR A 113 1.08 -29.33 23.04
N VAL A 114 0.15 -30.00 23.71
CA VAL A 114 0.42 -30.71 24.96
C VAL A 114 1.01 -32.07 24.57
N ILE A 115 2.24 -32.35 25.03
CA ILE A 115 2.91 -33.67 24.93
C ILE A 115 2.68 -34.41 26.24
#